data_AF-A0A6L3MU00-F1
#
_entry.id   AF-A0A6L3MU00-F1
#
_cell.length_a   1.000
_cell.length_b   1.000
_cell.length_c   1.000
_cell.angle_alpha   90.00
_cell.angle_beta   90.00
_cell.angle_gamma   90.00
#
_symmetry.space_group_name_H-M   'P 1'
#
loop_
_entity.id
_entity.type
_entity.pdbx_description
1 polymer ?
#
loop_
_entity_poly.entity_id
_entity_poly.type
_entity_poly.pdbx_seq_one_letter_code
_entity_poly.pdbx_strand_id
1 'polypeptide(L)'
;MTEKQTASRSPEHVEVLIVGAGISGIDAACHLRMNLPGRSLAILEAMDGFGGTWWTHRYPGARSDSDLYTYAFGFRPWQGRSIATAEEIHSYLGEVIKEYGLDSKIRYGHRVQTVNWSNEHKRWTVEVSRGDTGERFLMTTDFLWLGAGYYDHRQGFTPKWNGFDRYKGTVVHPQHWPKDLDYAGKRVIVIGSGATAATLIPALAGTAAHVTMLQRSPTFFTSVPWTHQLDTTLRELNLPEEWRAEILRRAHLKQTFDLINLSSANPDAVRDWLINEIRQQLPEGFDVDKHFNPSYRPWQQRVAAVPEGDLFAAIRDGKASVVTDTIESFDETGITLASGEHLQADIVVTATGFDMSAFGQIAFQIDGDPVDMTKRVSYRGLMIEGIPNMAFIYGYYRSSWTLRADLVCEFTCRVLAHMEKVGAKTVEPRLRAEDADMQRLPWTDPNNFNAGYVMRSQHQMHMRGDRMPWQHHFEYEEERKTIPELSPDAEVLVYR
;
A
#
# COMPACT_ATOMS: atom_id res chain seq x y z
N MET A 1 14.82 -1.12 -48.44
CA MET A 1 14.05 -2.36 -48.62
C MET A 1 14.67 -3.38 -47.68
N THR A 2 14.10 -3.73 -46.54
CA THR A 2 12.73 -4.24 -46.34
C THR A 2 12.14 -3.70 -45.04
N GLU A 3 11.12 -2.86 -45.15
CA GLU A 3 10.11 -2.70 -44.10
C GLU A 3 9.46 -4.07 -43.90
N LYS A 4 9.67 -4.67 -42.72
CA LYS A 4 8.80 -5.76 -42.29
C LYS A 4 7.44 -5.14 -42.00
N GLN A 5 6.52 -5.32 -42.94
CA GLN A 5 5.08 -5.23 -42.69
C GLN A 5 4.74 -6.10 -41.48
N THR A 6 4.58 -5.47 -40.32
CA THR A 6 3.82 -6.06 -39.22
C THR A 6 2.38 -6.11 -39.68
N ALA A 7 1.90 -7.31 -40.04
CA ALA A 7 0.51 -7.55 -40.32
C ALA A 7 -0.34 -6.93 -39.19
N SER A 8 -1.23 -6.01 -39.55
CA SER A 8 -2.20 -5.36 -38.67
C SER A 8 -3.11 -6.44 -38.06
N ARG A 9 -2.68 -7.00 -36.92
CA ARG A 9 -3.53 -7.82 -36.07
C ARG A 9 -4.30 -6.84 -35.22
N SER A 10 -5.63 -6.87 -35.31
CA SER A 10 -6.50 -6.06 -34.45
C SER A 10 -6.03 -6.19 -32.99
N PRO A 11 -5.93 -5.08 -32.23
CA PRO A 11 -5.54 -5.12 -30.84
C PRO A 11 -6.38 -6.14 -30.09
N GLU A 12 -5.75 -6.91 -29.21
CA GLU A 12 -6.48 -7.81 -28.33
C GLU A 12 -7.50 -7.00 -27.49
N HIS A 13 -8.69 -7.56 -27.30
CA HIS A 13 -9.76 -6.94 -26.54
C HIS A 13 -10.19 -7.82 -25.37
N VAL A 14 -10.40 -7.19 -24.21
CA VAL A 14 -11.04 -7.77 -23.02
C VAL A 14 -12.10 -6.81 -22.50
N GLU A 15 -13.14 -7.31 -21.82
CA GLU A 15 -14.15 -6.42 -21.25
C GLU A 15 -13.61 -5.65 -20.04
N VAL A 16 -12.80 -6.29 -19.20
CA VAL A 16 -12.19 -5.66 -18.03
C VAL A 16 -10.69 -5.89 -18.02
N LEU A 17 -9.92 -4.80 -18.06
CA LEU A 17 -8.47 -4.84 -17.91
C LEU A 17 -8.11 -4.34 -16.52
N ILE A 18 -7.49 -5.21 -15.74
CA ILE A 18 -6.97 -4.89 -14.42
C ILE A 18 -5.48 -4.55 -14.55
N VAL A 19 -5.04 -3.48 -13.90
CA VAL A 19 -3.61 -3.09 -13.88
C VAL A 19 -3.04 -3.31 -12.48
N GLY A 20 -2.04 -4.18 -12.38
CA GLY A 20 -1.39 -4.64 -11.16
C GLY A 20 -1.89 -6.00 -10.68
N ALA A 21 -0.98 -6.92 -10.38
CA ALA A 21 -1.23 -8.22 -9.75
C ALA A 21 -0.78 -8.22 -8.27
N GLY A 22 -0.92 -7.08 -7.60
CA GLY A 22 -0.91 -6.99 -6.15
C GLY A 22 -2.24 -7.43 -5.54
N ILE A 23 -2.36 -7.34 -4.21
CA ILE A 23 -3.55 -7.78 -3.49
C ILE A 23 -4.85 -7.17 -4.05
N SER A 24 -4.85 -5.87 -4.39
CA SER A 24 -6.01 -5.19 -4.98
C SER A 24 -6.45 -5.74 -6.33
N GLY A 25 -5.50 -6.03 -7.22
CA GLY A 25 -5.81 -6.53 -8.57
C GLY A 25 -6.26 -7.99 -8.55
N ILE A 26 -5.69 -8.78 -7.64
CA ILE A 26 -6.14 -10.15 -7.37
C ILE A 26 -7.56 -10.13 -6.80
N ASP A 27 -7.85 -9.24 -5.83
CA ASP A 27 -9.18 -9.04 -5.25
C ASP A 27 -10.22 -8.71 -6.33
N ALA A 28 -9.93 -7.68 -7.14
CA ALA A 28 -10.79 -7.24 -8.25
C ALA A 28 -11.09 -8.38 -9.22
N ALA A 29 -10.08 -9.18 -9.57
CA ALA A 29 -10.26 -10.31 -10.47
C ALA A 29 -11.10 -11.42 -9.84
N CYS A 30 -10.89 -11.75 -8.56
CA CYS A 30 -11.68 -12.74 -7.84
C CYS A 30 -13.15 -12.32 -7.77
N HIS A 31 -13.43 -11.06 -7.40
CA HIS A 31 -14.78 -10.49 -7.42
C HIS A 31 -15.42 -10.53 -8.79
N LEU A 32 -14.68 -10.19 -9.84
CA LEU A 32 -15.20 -10.28 -11.21
C LEU A 32 -15.53 -11.72 -11.58
N ARG A 33 -14.70 -12.69 -11.20
CA ARG A 33 -14.95 -14.13 -11.43
C ARG A 33 -16.16 -14.64 -10.65
N MET A 34 -16.36 -14.21 -9.41
CA MET A 34 -17.48 -14.64 -8.56
C MET A 34 -18.80 -14.01 -9.00
N ASN A 35 -18.80 -12.71 -9.27
CA ASN A 35 -20.03 -11.94 -9.48
C ASN A 35 -20.41 -11.80 -10.96
N LEU A 36 -19.43 -11.83 -11.87
CA LEU A 36 -19.62 -11.63 -13.31
C LEU A 36 -18.80 -12.65 -14.13
N PRO A 37 -18.98 -13.98 -13.89
CA PRO A 37 -18.10 -15.04 -14.42
C PRO A 37 -17.99 -15.10 -15.94
N GLY A 38 -18.98 -14.57 -16.66
CA GLY A 38 -19.01 -14.54 -18.13
C GLY A 38 -18.10 -13.49 -18.76
N ARG A 39 -17.60 -12.53 -17.98
CA ARG A 39 -16.79 -11.43 -18.52
C ARG A 39 -15.35 -11.84 -18.77
N SER A 40 -14.86 -11.45 -19.94
CA SER A 40 -13.45 -11.57 -20.30
C SER A 40 -12.60 -10.58 -19.48
N LEU A 41 -11.48 -11.05 -18.94
CA LEU A 41 -10.56 -10.22 -18.16
C LEU A 41 -9.10 -10.55 -18.46
N ALA A 42 -8.23 -9.56 -18.29
CA ALA A 42 -6.79 -9.72 -18.20
C ALA A 42 -6.23 -8.85 -17.07
N ILE A 43 -5.12 -9.29 -16.47
CA ILE A 43 -4.36 -8.52 -15.48
C ILE A 43 -2.98 -8.25 -16.07
N LEU A 44 -2.57 -6.98 -16.14
CA LEU A 44 -1.21 -6.60 -16.55
C LEU A 44 -0.38 -6.24 -15.32
N GLU A 45 0.73 -6.95 -15.11
CA GLU A 45 1.67 -6.73 -14.01
C GLU A 45 3.03 -6.33 -14.58
N ALA A 46 3.56 -5.21 -14.12
CA ALA A 46 4.82 -4.67 -14.62
C ALA A 46 6.04 -5.44 -14.08
N MET A 47 5.91 -6.18 -12.99
CA MET A 47 6.94 -7.01 -12.37
C MET A 47 6.89 -8.45 -12.88
N ASP A 48 7.94 -9.23 -12.58
CA ASP A 48 8.07 -10.63 -13.04
C ASP A 48 7.22 -11.63 -12.25
N GLY A 49 6.44 -11.15 -11.27
CA GLY A 49 5.53 -11.98 -10.50
C GLY A 49 4.52 -11.14 -9.71
N PHE A 50 3.65 -11.85 -8.99
CA PHE A 50 2.53 -11.26 -8.27
C PHE A 50 2.91 -10.81 -6.85
N GLY A 51 1.98 -10.10 -6.20
CA GLY A 51 2.09 -9.73 -4.78
C GLY A 51 2.30 -8.23 -4.53
N GLY A 52 2.56 -7.42 -5.57
CA GLY A 52 2.70 -5.97 -5.41
C GLY A 52 3.85 -5.60 -4.48
N THR A 53 3.55 -4.91 -3.38
CA THR A 53 4.53 -4.60 -2.32
C THR A 53 5.28 -5.84 -1.83
N TRP A 54 4.61 -7.00 -1.72
CA TRP A 54 5.23 -8.25 -1.27
C TRP A 54 6.21 -8.86 -2.28
N TRP A 55 6.16 -8.44 -3.55
CA TRP A 55 7.15 -8.78 -4.55
C TRP A 55 8.46 -7.99 -4.36
N THR A 56 8.35 -6.70 -4.03
CA THR A 56 9.49 -5.79 -3.91
C THR A 56 10.15 -5.81 -2.53
N HIS A 57 9.38 -6.05 -1.47
CA HIS A 57 9.86 -5.98 -0.09
C HIS A 57 10.32 -7.34 0.42
N ARG A 58 11.48 -7.79 -0.07
CA ARG A 58 12.06 -9.11 0.21
C ARG A 58 13.28 -9.07 1.14
N TYR A 59 13.36 -8.05 1.97
CA TYR A 59 14.41 -7.94 3.00
C TYR A 59 14.13 -8.87 4.20
N PRO A 60 15.14 -9.22 5.00
CA PRO A 60 14.99 -10.08 6.18
C PRO A 60 13.93 -9.57 7.15
N GLY A 61 13.07 -10.49 7.61
CA GLY A 61 12.02 -10.20 8.58
C GLY A 61 10.74 -9.58 8.01
N ALA A 62 10.70 -9.23 6.70
CA ALA A 62 9.53 -8.62 6.06
C ALA A 62 8.22 -9.33 6.45
N ARG A 63 7.26 -8.55 6.94
CA ARG A 63 5.99 -9.01 7.54
C ARG A 63 4.92 -7.92 7.45
N SER A 64 3.66 -8.31 7.63
CA SER A 64 2.55 -7.35 7.75
C SER A 64 2.62 -6.59 9.08
N ASP A 65 2.25 -5.31 9.03
CA ASP A 65 1.98 -4.49 10.22
C ASP A 65 0.48 -4.47 10.60
N SER A 66 -0.35 -5.10 9.76
CA SER A 66 -1.77 -5.40 9.98
C SER A 66 -1.94 -6.87 10.33
N ASP A 67 -2.98 -7.20 11.09
CA ASP A 67 -3.37 -8.60 11.26
C ASP A 67 -3.92 -9.18 9.94
N LEU A 68 -3.71 -10.47 9.74
CA LEU A 68 -4.14 -11.17 8.53
C LEU A 68 -5.58 -11.65 8.54
N TYR A 69 -6.26 -11.61 9.68
CA TYR A 69 -7.70 -11.86 9.71
C TYR A 69 -8.49 -10.71 9.06
N THR A 70 -7.94 -9.49 9.10
CA THR A 70 -8.49 -8.31 8.41
C THR A 70 -7.79 -8.00 7.08
N TYR A 71 -6.53 -8.41 6.90
CA TYR A 71 -5.78 -8.21 5.64
C TYR A 71 -6.06 -9.28 4.58
N ALA A 72 -6.43 -10.51 4.95
CA ALA A 72 -6.88 -11.51 3.98
C ALA A 72 -8.22 -11.11 3.32
N PHE A 73 -8.50 -11.71 2.15
CA PHE A 73 -9.75 -11.54 1.43
C PHE A 73 -10.93 -12.06 2.26
N GLY A 74 -12.06 -11.34 2.23
CA GLY A 74 -13.27 -11.75 2.97
C GLY A 74 -13.80 -13.12 2.53
N PHE A 75 -13.69 -13.44 1.24
CA PHE A 75 -14.11 -14.71 0.67
C PHE A 75 -13.12 -15.87 0.85
N ARG A 76 -11.86 -15.58 1.25
CA ARG A 76 -10.84 -16.60 1.54
C ARG A 76 -10.14 -16.22 2.85
N PRO A 77 -10.74 -16.54 4.01
CA PRO A 77 -10.21 -16.16 5.31
C PRO A 77 -8.80 -16.74 5.58
N TRP A 78 -8.06 -16.04 6.43
CA TRP A 78 -6.74 -16.48 6.91
C TRP A 78 -6.85 -17.51 8.03
N GLN A 79 -5.96 -18.50 8.03
CA GLN A 79 -5.98 -19.60 9.01
C GLN A 79 -4.71 -19.67 9.90
N GLY A 80 -3.68 -18.91 9.57
CA GLY A 80 -2.41 -18.89 10.31
C GLY A 80 -2.45 -18.01 11.57
N ARG A 81 -1.27 -17.50 11.93
CA ARG A 81 -1.07 -16.52 13.02
C ARG A 81 -1.52 -15.11 12.61
N SER A 82 -1.79 -14.23 13.58
CA SER A 82 -2.30 -12.87 13.32
C SER A 82 -1.35 -12.06 12.44
N ILE A 83 -0.06 -12.07 12.74
CA ILE A 83 0.96 -11.41 11.92
C ILE A 83 1.64 -12.46 11.07
N ALA A 84 1.67 -12.30 9.74
CA ALA A 84 2.46 -13.19 8.89
C ALA A 84 3.56 -12.47 8.13
N THR A 85 4.52 -13.29 7.74
CA THR A 85 5.69 -12.92 6.93
C THR A 85 5.29 -12.62 5.49
N ALA A 86 6.19 -11.93 4.78
CA ALA A 86 6.06 -11.71 3.35
C ALA A 86 5.94 -13.03 2.57
N GLU A 87 6.63 -14.10 3.00
CA GLU A 87 6.55 -15.42 2.39
C GLU A 87 5.16 -16.06 2.55
N GLU A 88 4.62 -16.05 3.78
CA GLU A 88 3.27 -16.55 4.07
C GLU A 88 2.21 -15.79 3.25
N ILE A 89 2.33 -14.46 3.15
CA ILE A 89 1.42 -13.63 2.35
C ILE A 89 1.57 -13.91 0.84
N HIS A 90 2.80 -14.09 0.36
CA HIS A 90 3.05 -14.45 -1.02
C HIS A 90 2.50 -15.85 -1.35
N SER A 91 2.62 -16.83 -0.45
CA SER A 91 1.99 -18.16 -0.61
C SER A 91 0.47 -18.04 -0.68
N TYR A 92 -0.13 -17.30 0.27
CA TYR A 92 -1.56 -17.03 0.32
C TYR A 92 -2.11 -16.47 -0.99
N LEU A 93 -1.46 -15.44 -1.55
CA LEU A 93 -1.88 -14.83 -2.81
C LEU A 93 -1.74 -15.80 -3.99
N GLY A 94 -0.69 -16.61 -4.01
CA GLY A 94 -0.49 -17.64 -5.04
C GLY A 94 -1.57 -18.73 -5.00
N GLU A 95 -1.96 -19.17 -3.80
CA GLU A 95 -3.05 -20.11 -3.60
C GLU A 95 -4.38 -19.55 -4.11
N VAL A 96 -4.69 -18.29 -3.80
CA VAL A 96 -5.90 -17.61 -4.28
C VAL A 96 -5.89 -17.47 -5.81
N ILE A 97 -4.75 -17.08 -6.41
CA ILE A 97 -4.62 -17.01 -7.87
C ILE A 97 -4.96 -18.35 -8.52
N LYS A 98 -4.44 -19.45 -7.97
CA LYS A 98 -4.68 -20.81 -8.47
C LYS A 98 -6.14 -21.25 -8.28
N GLU A 99 -6.68 -21.04 -7.09
CA GLU A 99 -8.05 -21.42 -6.73
C GLU A 99 -9.09 -20.76 -7.63
N TYR A 100 -8.89 -19.49 -7.97
CA TYR A 100 -9.80 -18.71 -8.83
C TYR A 100 -9.44 -18.79 -10.33
N GLY A 101 -8.43 -19.57 -10.70
CA GLY A 101 -8.02 -19.79 -12.08
C GLY A 101 -7.48 -18.52 -12.77
N LEU A 102 -6.73 -17.70 -12.04
CA LEU A 102 -6.22 -16.42 -12.50
C LEU A 102 -4.83 -16.51 -13.14
N ASP A 103 -4.12 -17.64 -13.03
CA ASP A 103 -2.75 -17.80 -13.57
C ASP A 103 -2.67 -17.43 -15.06
N SER A 104 -3.60 -17.94 -15.87
CA SER A 104 -3.64 -17.67 -17.31
C SER A 104 -4.16 -16.26 -17.66
N LYS A 105 -4.59 -15.49 -16.66
CA LYS A 105 -5.15 -14.15 -16.82
C LYS A 105 -4.13 -13.06 -16.49
N ILE A 106 -3.09 -13.39 -15.71
CA ILE A 106 -2.03 -12.47 -15.34
C ILE A 106 -0.91 -12.50 -16.38
N ARG A 107 -0.46 -11.32 -16.80
CA ARG A 107 0.68 -11.13 -17.70
C ARG A 107 1.77 -10.35 -16.97
N TYR A 108 2.79 -11.07 -16.53
CA TYR A 108 3.96 -10.50 -15.86
C TYR A 108 4.90 -9.80 -16.84
N GLY A 109 5.68 -8.84 -16.35
CA GLY A 109 6.57 -8.01 -17.18
C GLY A 109 5.84 -7.10 -18.18
N HIS A 110 4.53 -6.88 -18.03
CA HIS A 110 3.72 -6.04 -18.90
C HIS A 110 3.37 -4.72 -18.20
N ARG A 111 4.05 -3.66 -18.60
CA ARG A 111 3.84 -2.32 -18.02
C ARG A 111 2.91 -1.50 -18.92
N VAL A 112 1.81 -1.02 -18.34
CA VAL A 112 0.95 -0.02 -18.99
C VAL A 112 1.66 1.33 -18.99
N GLN A 113 1.72 1.97 -20.15
CA GLN A 113 2.37 3.28 -20.34
C GLN A 113 1.32 4.39 -20.48
N THR A 114 0.38 4.18 -21.38
CA THR A 114 -0.65 5.17 -21.76
C THR A 114 -1.99 4.46 -21.87
N VAL A 115 -3.06 5.14 -21.43
CA VAL A 115 -4.45 4.74 -21.68
C VAL A 115 -5.19 5.89 -22.34
N ASN A 116 -5.84 5.61 -23.47
CA ASN A 116 -6.59 6.59 -24.23
C ASN A 116 -8.04 6.14 -24.40
N TRP A 117 -8.98 6.89 -23.83
CA TRP A 117 -10.41 6.65 -23.99
C TRP A 117 -10.87 7.15 -25.36
N SER A 118 -11.72 6.39 -26.04
CA SER A 118 -12.38 6.83 -27.27
C SER A 118 -13.86 7.12 -27.02
N ASN A 119 -14.30 8.36 -27.23
CA ASN A 119 -15.73 8.70 -27.19
C ASN A 119 -16.51 8.13 -28.38
N GLU A 120 -15.85 7.86 -29.50
CA GLU A 120 -16.47 7.20 -30.66
C GLU A 120 -16.73 5.72 -30.36
N HIS A 121 -15.71 5.00 -29.89
CA HIS A 121 -15.77 3.55 -29.69
C HIS A 121 -16.23 3.12 -28.29
N LYS A 122 -16.36 4.05 -27.35
CA LYS A 122 -16.76 3.80 -25.95
C LYS A 122 -15.87 2.77 -25.23
N ARG A 123 -14.56 2.85 -25.45
CA ARG A 123 -13.57 1.94 -24.85
C ARG A 123 -12.20 2.58 -24.74
N TRP A 124 -11.36 2.02 -23.87
CA TRP A 124 -9.95 2.37 -23.72
C TRP A 124 -9.10 1.64 -24.76
N THR A 125 -8.11 2.34 -25.30
CA THR A 125 -6.92 1.76 -25.95
C THR A 125 -5.75 1.89 -24.99
N VAL A 126 -5.05 0.79 -24.75
CA VAL A 126 -4.00 0.67 -23.73
C VAL A 126 -2.68 0.33 -24.41
N GLU A 127 -1.70 1.20 -24.24
CA GLU A 127 -0.33 0.96 -24.70
C GLU A 127 0.45 0.23 -23.62
N VAL A 128 0.95 -0.95 -23.98
CA VAL A 128 1.67 -1.85 -23.07
C VAL A 128 3.09 -2.03 -23.58
N SER A 129 4.07 -1.91 -22.69
CA SER A 129 5.47 -2.26 -22.96
C SER A 129 5.85 -3.54 -22.22
N ARG A 130 6.51 -4.46 -22.91
CA ARG A 130 7.06 -5.67 -22.31
C ARG A 130 8.47 -5.40 -21.77
N GLY A 131 8.69 -5.65 -20.49
CA GLY A 131 9.91 -5.24 -19.77
C GLY A 131 11.19 -5.95 -20.22
N ASP A 132 11.08 -7.20 -20.68
CA ASP A 132 12.22 -8.03 -21.12
C ASP A 132 12.76 -7.65 -22.52
N THR A 133 11.89 -7.16 -23.40
CA THR A 133 12.15 -6.95 -24.84
C THR A 133 12.03 -5.48 -25.26
N GLY A 134 11.34 -4.66 -24.46
CA GLY A 134 10.95 -3.30 -24.83
C GLY A 134 9.87 -3.24 -25.91
N GLU A 135 9.33 -4.39 -26.36
CA GLU A 135 8.26 -4.45 -27.35
C GLU A 135 7.03 -3.70 -26.84
N ARG A 136 6.44 -2.88 -27.71
CA ARG A 136 5.21 -2.15 -27.44
C ARG A 136 4.08 -2.71 -28.28
N PHE A 137 2.93 -2.90 -27.65
CA PHE A 137 1.72 -3.33 -28.34
C PHE A 137 0.48 -2.69 -27.72
N LEU A 138 -0.64 -2.78 -28.45
CA LEU A 138 -1.91 -2.21 -28.04
C LEU A 138 -2.87 -3.32 -27.58
N MET A 139 -3.61 -3.01 -26.52
CA MET A 139 -4.81 -3.73 -26.10
C MET A 139 -5.99 -2.75 -26.07
N THR A 140 -7.22 -3.27 -26.07
CA THR A 140 -8.41 -2.45 -25.81
C THR A 140 -9.23 -3.05 -24.68
N THR A 141 -9.92 -2.20 -23.93
CA THR A 141 -10.81 -2.63 -22.86
C THR A 141 -12.04 -1.76 -22.72
N ASP A 142 -13.18 -2.36 -22.39
CA ASP A 142 -14.41 -1.59 -22.11
C ASP A 142 -14.32 -0.90 -20.75
N PHE A 143 -13.72 -1.57 -19.76
CA PHE A 143 -13.53 -1.03 -18.41
C PHE A 143 -12.08 -1.18 -17.93
N LEU A 144 -11.53 -0.13 -17.35
CA LEU A 144 -10.17 -0.09 -16.80
C LEU A 144 -10.22 -0.11 -15.28
N TRP A 145 -9.58 -1.08 -14.64
CA TRP A 145 -9.60 -1.22 -13.19
C TRP A 145 -8.18 -1.20 -12.61
N LEU A 146 -7.86 -0.13 -11.89
CA LEU A 146 -6.52 0.11 -11.39
C LEU A 146 -6.32 -0.50 -9.99
N GLY A 147 -5.60 -1.61 -9.93
CA GLY A 147 -5.13 -2.29 -8.72
C GLY A 147 -3.65 -2.02 -8.41
N ALA A 148 -3.07 -0.97 -8.98
CA ALA A 148 -1.63 -0.68 -8.94
C ALA A 148 -1.11 -0.15 -7.59
N GLY A 149 -1.99 0.15 -6.63
CA GLY A 149 -1.62 0.86 -5.40
C GLY A 149 -1.15 2.29 -5.66
N TYR A 150 -0.51 2.90 -4.67
CA TYR A 150 -0.02 4.28 -4.76
C TYR A 150 1.47 4.44 -4.48
N TYR A 151 2.26 3.36 -4.44
CA TYR A 151 3.72 3.41 -4.29
C TYR A 151 4.42 3.22 -5.62
N ASP A 152 5.53 3.94 -5.84
CA ASP A 152 6.42 3.65 -6.96
C ASP A 152 7.27 2.43 -6.65
N HIS A 153 7.05 1.34 -7.38
CA HIS A 153 7.79 0.09 -7.20
C HIS A 153 9.14 0.06 -7.93
N ARG A 154 9.48 1.08 -8.74
CA ARG A 154 10.79 1.17 -9.43
C ARG A 154 11.86 1.85 -8.58
N GLN A 155 11.47 2.76 -7.69
CA GLN A 155 12.38 3.45 -6.78
C GLN A 155 11.68 3.81 -5.48
N GLY A 156 12.42 3.69 -4.38
CA GLY A 156 12.02 4.28 -3.11
C GLY A 156 12.66 5.64 -2.90
N PHE A 157 12.20 6.34 -1.87
CA PHE A 157 12.69 7.68 -1.58
C PHE A 157 14.03 7.62 -0.87
N THR A 158 15.10 8.13 -1.48
CA THR A 158 16.40 8.34 -0.83
C THR A 158 16.73 9.84 -0.83
N PRO A 159 16.84 10.49 0.34
CA PRO A 159 17.29 11.88 0.42
C PRO A 159 18.66 12.08 -0.22
N LYS A 160 18.92 13.32 -0.67
CA LYS A 160 20.27 13.72 -1.06
C LYS A 160 21.05 14.10 0.19
N TRP A 161 22.17 13.42 0.43
CA TRP A 161 23.12 13.75 1.50
C TRP A 161 24.47 14.13 0.93
N ASN A 162 25.14 15.08 1.58
CA ASN A 162 26.47 15.51 1.19
C ASN A 162 27.47 14.36 1.34
N GLY A 163 28.28 14.10 0.30
CA GLY A 163 29.31 13.07 0.32
C GLY A 163 28.79 11.63 0.27
N PHE A 164 27.50 11.41 0.02
CA PHE A 164 26.88 10.08 -0.07
C PHE A 164 27.56 9.17 -1.11
N ASP A 165 28.02 9.76 -2.20
CA ASP A 165 28.78 9.15 -3.28
C ASP A 165 30.21 8.73 -2.89
N ARG A 166 30.74 9.25 -1.77
CA ARG A 166 32.09 8.92 -1.25
C ARG A 166 32.11 7.71 -0.35
N TYR A 167 30.95 7.28 0.18
CA TYR A 167 30.87 6.17 1.10
C TYR A 167 31.35 4.87 0.42
N LYS A 168 32.35 4.21 1.04
CA LYS A 168 32.99 3.01 0.46
C LYS A 168 32.33 1.70 0.88
N GLY A 169 31.44 1.75 1.86
CA GLY A 169 30.65 0.59 2.28
C GLY A 169 29.48 0.31 1.34
N THR A 170 28.67 -0.69 1.68
CA THR A 170 27.50 -1.07 0.87
C THR A 170 26.29 -0.21 1.23
N VAL A 171 25.60 0.33 0.23
CA VAL A 171 24.30 1.01 0.44
C VAL A 171 23.19 0.15 -0.13
N VAL A 172 22.14 -0.09 0.67
CA VAL A 172 21.00 -0.91 0.28
C VAL A 172 19.70 -0.16 0.54
N HIS A 173 18.84 -0.11 -0.46
CA HIS A 173 17.46 0.33 -0.26
C HIS A 173 16.56 -0.90 -0.06
N PRO A 174 15.70 -0.97 0.98
CA PRO A 174 14.88 -2.16 1.28
C PRO A 174 14.02 -2.69 0.12
N GLN A 175 13.50 -1.79 -0.73
CA GLN A 175 12.73 -2.14 -1.94
C GLN A 175 13.51 -2.91 -3.01
N HIS A 176 14.85 -2.85 -2.98
CA HIS A 176 15.75 -3.53 -3.91
C HIS A 176 16.78 -4.36 -3.14
N TRP A 177 16.30 -5.10 -2.14
CA TRP A 177 17.17 -5.89 -1.28
C TRP A 177 17.96 -6.95 -2.07
N PRO A 178 19.30 -6.96 -2.04
CA PRO A 178 20.11 -7.98 -2.71
C PRO A 178 19.91 -9.35 -2.05
N LYS A 179 19.74 -10.41 -2.87
CA LYS A 179 19.48 -11.77 -2.38
C LYS A 179 20.66 -12.36 -1.60
N ASP A 180 21.88 -11.92 -1.92
CA ASP A 180 23.15 -12.45 -1.46
C ASP A 180 23.91 -11.45 -0.57
N LEU A 181 23.22 -10.45 0.00
CA LEU A 181 23.84 -9.51 0.92
C LEU A 181 24.29 -10.23 2.20
N ASP A 182 25.60 -10.34 2.40
CA ASP A 182 26.20 -10.81 3.64
C ASP A 182 26.42 -9.65 4.63
N TYR A 183 25.70 -9.70 5.74
CA TYR A 183 25.80 -8.74 6.85
C TYR A 183 26.36 -9.36 8.13
N ALA A 184 26.86 -10.60 8.09
CA ALA A 184 27.42 -11.27 9.26
C ALA A 184 28.64 -10.52 9.81
N GLY A 185 28.62 -10.20 11.10
CA GLY A 185 29.70 -9.48 11.77
C GLY A 185 29.93 -8.04 11.25
N LYS A 186 29.00 -7.49 10.46
CA LYS A 186 29.07 -6.12 9.93
C LYS A 186 28.35 -5.14 10.85
N ARG A 187 28.79 -3.88 10.85
CA ARG A 187 28.06 -2.76 11.46
C ARG A 187 27.10 -2.20 10.44
N VAL A 188 25.81 -2.23 10.78
CA VAL A 188 24.75 -1.78 9.89
C VAL A 188 24.08 -0.55 10.46
N ILE A 189 24.00 0.53 9.69
CA ILE A 189 23.14 1.67 10.01
C ILE A 189 21.86 1.57 9.20
N VAL A 190 20.71 1.61 9.86
CA VAL A 190 19.39 1.66 9.23
C VAL A 190 18.85 3.08 9.37
N ILE A 191 18.76 3.81 8.26
CA ILE A 191 18.27 5.19 8.23
C ILE A 191 16.75 5.19 8.08
N GLY A 192 16.04 5.62 9.11
CA GLY A 192 14.58 5.67 9.18
C GLY A 192 14.02 4.98 10.41
N SER A 193 12.75 5.28 10.73
CA SER A 193 12.05 4.80 11.93
C SER A 193 10.66 4.23 11.65
N GLY A 194 10.30 4.07 10.37
CA GLY A 194 9.00 3.51 9.97
C GLY A 194 8.94 1.98 10.11
N ALA A 195 7.82 1.40 9.67
CA ALA A 195 7.57 -0.05 9.71
C ALA A 195 8.70 -0.89 9.08
N THR A 196 9.33 -0.40 8.00
CA THR A 196 10.48 -1.06 7.38
C THR A 196 11.66 -1.20 8.35
N ALA A 197 12.02 -0.13 9.06
CA ALA A 197 13.10 -0.18 10.06
C ALA A 197 12.72 -1.08 11.24
N ALA A 198 11.50 -0.94 11.75
CA ALA A 198 10.93 -1.76 12.84
C ALA A 198 11.03 -3.26 12.58
N THR A 199 10.90 -3.64 11.31
CA THR A 199 10.94 -5.03 10.86
C THR A 199 12.36 -5.51 10.58
N LEU A 200 13.16 -4.67 9.93
CA LEU A 200 14.50 -5.02 9.47
C LEU A 200 15.50 -5.13 10.62
N ILE A 201 15.48 -4.18 11.56
CA ILE A 201 16.45 -4.10 12.65
C ILE A 201 16.50 -5.38 13.47
N PRO A 202 15.39 -5.92 14.03
CA PRO A 202 15.46 -7.15 14.81
C PRO A 202 15.94 -8.36 13.98
N ALA A 203 15.58 -8.42 12.69
CA ALA A 203 16.03 -9.49 11.80
C ALA A 203 17.54 -9.43 11.51
N LEU A 204 18.11 -8.22 11.38
CA LEU A 204 19.54 -8.02 11.16
C LEU A 204 20.35 -8.21 12.45
N ALA A 205 19.83 -7.75 13.59
CA ALA A 205 20.51 -7.75 14.89
C ALA A 205 20.91 -9.17 15.36
N GLY A 206 20.24 -10.21 14.88
CA GLY A 206 20.61 -11.59 15.17
C GLY A 206 21.92 -12.07 14.52
N THR A 207 22.42 -11.38 13.48
CA THR A 207 23.57 -11.83 12.66
C THR A 207 24.64 -10.75 12.46
N ALA A 208 24.25 -9.48 12.39
CA ALA A 208 25.16 -8.35 12.32
C ALA A 208 26.03 -8.24 13.58
N ALA A 209 27.17 -7.55 13.48
CA ALA A 209 27.96 -7.21 14.68
C ALA A 209 27.22 -6.20 15.56
N HIS A 210 26.57 -5.21 14.93
CA HIS A 210 25.71 -4.24 15.60
C HIS A 210 24.79 -3.56 14.59
N VAL A 211 23.56 -3.21 15.00
CA VAL A 211 22.62 -2.46 14.17
C VAL A 211 22.24 -1.13 14.83
N THR A 212 22.51 -0.02 14.16
CA THR A 212 22.11 1.32 14.65
C THR A 212 20.91 1.82 13.85
N MET A 213 19.78 2.05 14.52
CA MET A 213 18.66 2.82 13.96
C MET A 213 19.01 4.30 14.00
N LEU A 214 19.20 4.92 12.84
CA LEU A 214 19.40 6.36 12.72
C LEU A 214 18.11 7.02 12.24
N GLN A 215 17.54 7.90 13.07
CA GLN A 215 16.28 8.58 12.77
C GLN A 215 16.40 10.09 12.99
N ARG A 216 15.67 10.87 12.19
CA ARG A 216 15.51 12.31 12.41
C ARG A 216 14.37 12.62 13.38
N SER A 217 13.27 11.87 13.24
CA SER A 217 12.06 12.06 14.03
C SER A 217 11.58 10.69 14.49
N PRO A 218 11.20 10.54 15.78
CA PRO A 218 10.64 9.29 16.29
C PRO A 218 9.35 8.88 15.58
N THR A 219 8.95 7.62 15.79
CA THR A 219 7.66 7.06 15.37
C THR A 219 7.00 6.42 16.59
N PHE A 220 5.67 6.44 16.66
CA PHE A 220 4.95 5.65 17.67
C PHE A 220 5.03 4.16 17.33
N PHE A 221 5.44 3.37 18.32
CA PHE A 221 5.45 1.91 18.24
C PHE A 221 4.47 1.30 19.23
N THR A 222 4.05 0.08 18.97
CA THR A 222 3.29 -0.75 19.92
C THR A 222 3.70 -2.20 19.77
N SER A 223 3.90 -2.90 20.89
CA SER A 223 4.12 -4.34 20.85
C SER A 223 2.81 -5.09 20.65
N VAL A 224 2.82 -6.04 19.70
CA VAL A 224 1.65 -6.88 19.38
C VAL A 224 2.07 -8.36 19.44
N PRO A 225 1.19 -9.29 19.80
CA PRO A 225 1.55 -10.71 19.75
C PRO A 225 1.52 -11.23 18.30
N TRP A 226 2.38 -12.21 17.98
CA TRP A 226 2.29 -12.91 16.68
C TRP A 226 0.93 -13.58 16.49
N THR A 227 0.39 -14.14 17.56
CA THR A 227 -0.91 -14.83 17.61
C THR A 227 -1.81 -14.12 18.60
N HIS A 228 -3.05 -13.81 18.17
CA HIS A 228 -4.02 -13.18 19.06
C HIS A 228 -4.30 -14.09 20.26
N GLN A 229 -4.38 -13.55 21.48
CA GLN A 229 -4.57 -14.37 22.69
C GLN A 229 -5.83 -15.25 22.64
N LEU A 230 -6.92 -14.72 22.07
CA LEU A 230 -8.13 -15.51 21.83
C LEU A 230 -7.91 -16.70 20.89
N ASP A 231 -6.96 -16.65 19.95
CA ASP A 231 -6.75 -17.74 18.99
C ASP A 231 -6.37 -19.03 19.71
N THR A 232 -5.51 -18.96 20.73
CA THR A 232 -5.13 -20.11 21.56
C THR A 232 -6.36 -20.77 22.19
N THR A 233 -7.21 -19.98 22.84
CA THR A 233 -8.45 -20.49 23.45
C THR A 233 -9.43 -21.04 22.42
N LEU A 234 -9.58 -20.38 21.26
CA LEU A 234 -10.50 -20.83 20.21
C LEU A 234 -10.04 -22.14 19.56
N ARG A 235 -8.72 -22.36 19.44
CA ARG A 235 -8.14 -23.63 18.96
C ARG A 235 -8.39 -24.76 19.94
N GLU A 236 -8.26 -24.52 21.24
CA GLU A 236 -8.56 -25.52 22.28
C GLU A 236 -10.04 -25.96 22.27
N LEU A 237 -10.95 -25.06 21.87
CA LEU A 237 -12.37 -25.34 21.73
C LEU A 237 -12.75 -26.12 20.46
N ASN A 238 -11.79 -26.42 19.57
CA ASN A 238 -11.99 -27.13 18.30
C ASN A 238 -13.15 -26.55 17.45
N LEU A 239 -13.26 -25.22 17.39
CA LEU A 239 -14.26 -24.56 16.54
C LEU A 239 -13.93 -24.76 15.05
N PRO A 240 -14.95 -24.74 14.16
CA PRO A 240 -14.71 -24.69 12.73
C PRO A 240 -13.79 -23.51 12.36
N GLU A 241 -12.86 -23.75 11.43
CA GLU A 241 -11.85 -22.77 11.02
C GLU A 241 -12.45 -21.43 10.57
N GLU A 242 -13.57 -21.48 9.85
CA GLU A 242 -14.32 -20.30 9.41
C GLU A 242 -14.83 -19.47 10.58
N TRP A 243 -15.35 -20.12 11.62
CA TRP A 243 -15.90 -19.44 12.81
C TRP A 243 -14.77 -18.81 13.62
N ARG A 244 -13.66 -19.53 13.78
CA ARG A 244 -12.46 -19.01 14.44
C ARG A 244 -11.92 -17.78 13.72
N ALA A 245 -11.76 -17.85 12.40
CA ALA A 245 -11.27 -16.75 11.58
C ALA A 245 -12.21 -15.53 11.67
N GLU A 246 -13.52 -15.72 11.63
CA GLU A 246 -14.50 -14.63 11.75
C GLU A 246 -14.52 -13.99 13.15
N ILE A 247 -14.43 -14.79 14.23
CA ILE A 247 -14.32 -14.27 15.59
C ILE A 247 -13.06 -13.41 15.73
N LEU A 248 -11.92 -13.90 15.24
CA LEU A 248 -10.64 -13.18 15.30
C LEU A 248 -10.64 -11.92 14.43
N ARG A 249 -11.24 -11.98 13.24
CA ARG A 249 -11.45 -10.81 12.39
C ARG A 249 -12.24 -9.74 13.12
N ARG A 250 -13.37 -10.09 13.76
CA ARG A 250 -14.17 -9.14 14.55
C ARG A 250 -13.43 -8.58 15.75
N ALA A 251 -12.63 -9.41 16.44
CA ALA A 251 -11.81 -8.96 17.56
C ALA A 251 -10.78 -7.91 17.12
N HIS A 252 -10.05 -8.17 16.03
CA HIS A 252 -9.08 -7.23 15.46
C HIS A 252 -9.72 -5.94 14.94
N LEU A 253 -10.86 -6.05 14.25
CA LEU A 253 -11.65 -4.88 13.82
C LEU A 253 -12.07 -4.01 15.00
N LYS A 254 -12.57 -4.63 16.07
CA LYS A 254 -12.96 -3.92 17.28
C LYS A 254 -11.76 -3.27 17.98
N GLN A 255 -10.65 -3.98 18.14
CA GLN A 255 -9.43 -3.44 18.75
C GLN A 255 -8.90 -2.24 17.98
N THR A 256 -8.83 -2.35 16.65
CA THR A 256 -8.38 -1.26 15.77
C THR A 256 -9.30 -0.05 15.86
N PHE A 257 -10.62 -0.27 15.80
CA PHE A 257 -11.63 0.78 15.92
C PHE A 257 -11.54 1.51 17.27
N ASP A 258 -11.46 0.76 18.37
CA ASP A 258 -11.36 1.33 19.72
C ASP A 258 -10.10 2.19 19.84
N LEU A 259 -8.95 1.72 19.32
CA LEU A 259 -7.70 2.46 19.35
C LEU A 259 -7.73 3.75 18.52
N ILE A 260 -8.30 3.69 17.29
CA ILE A 260 -8.43 4.88 16.42
C ILE A 260 -9.33 5.93 17.08
N ASN A 261 -10.48 5.52 17.64
CA ASN A 261 -11.40 6.43 18.31
C ASN A 261 -10.79 7.02 19.57
N LEU A 262 -10.14 6.21 20.40
CA LEU A 262 -9.49 6.69 21.60
C LEU A 262 -8.37 7.68 21.26
N SER A 263 -7.63 7.44 20.17
CA SER A 263 -6.58 8.36 19.71
C SER A 263 -7.13 9.68 19.20
N SER A 264 -8.33 9.67 18.61
CA SER A 264 -9.01 10.90 18.19
C SER A 264 -9.59 11.66 19.39
N ALA A 265 -10.22 10.95 20.33
CA ALA A 265 -10.92 11.54 21.46
C ALA A 265 -9.98 11.98 22.60
N ASN A 266 -8.93 11.19 22.88
CA ASN A 266 -8.00 11.38 23.99
C ASN A 266 -6.53 11.15 23.53
N PRO A 267 -6.02 11.94 22.58
CA PRO A 267 -4.71 11.72 21.96
C PRO A 267 -3.54 11.70 22.96
N ASP A 268 -3.58 12.53 24.00
CA ASP A 268 -2.50 12.63 24.99
C ASP A 268 -2.46 11.38 25.90
N ALA A 269 -3.63 10.85 26.29
CA ALA A 269 -3.70 9.61 27.06
C ALA A 269 -3.18 8.40 26.25
N VAL A 270 -3.47 8.34 24.95
CA VAL A 270 -2.93 7.28 24.09
C VAL A 270 -1.43 7.44 23.89
N ARG A 271 -0.94 8.67 23.70
CA ARG A 271 0.50 8.96 23.66
C ARG A 271 1.17 8.43 24.93
N ASP A 272 0.67 8.81 26.11
CA ASP A 272 1.25 8.38 27.38
C ASP A 272 1.25 6.86 27.53
N TRP A 273 0.16 6.20 27.14
CA TRP A 273 0.08 4.75 27.13
C TRP A 273 1.15 4.11 26.23
N LEU A 274 1.27 4.55 24.96
CA LEU A 274 2.27 4.05 24.02
C LEU A 274 3.71 4.25 24.52
N ILE A 275 4.03 5.44 25.03
CA ILE A 275 5.38 5.75 25.53
C ILE A 275 5.70 4.95 26.80
N ASN A 276 4.74 4.78 27.71
CA ASN A 276 4.94 3.97 28.92
C ASN A 276 5.12 2.48 28.60
N GLU A 277 4.41 1.96 27.60
CA GLU A 277 4.55 0.57 27.14
C GLU A 277 5.96 0.30 26.58
N ILE A 278 6.52 1.24 25.82
CA ILE A 278 7.90 1.17 25.32
C ILE A 278 8.90 1.28 26.48
N ARG A 279 8.68 2.20 27.42
CA ARG A 279 9.58 2.40 28.57
C ARG A 279 9.74 1.15 29.43
N GLN A 280 8.68 0.37 29.59
CA GLN A 280 8.72 -0.91 30.33
C GLN A 280 9.52 -2.00 29.60
N GLN A 281 9.73 -1.85 28.29
CA GLN A 281 10.47 -2.80 27.47
C GLN A 281 11.93 -2.40 27.23
N LEU A 282 12.41 -1.29 27.78
CA LEU A 282 13.78 -0.83 27.57
C LEU A 282 14.57 -0.84 28.88
N PRO A 283 15.91 -0.86 28.81
CA PRO A 283 16.75 -0.80 30.02
C PRO A 283 16.45 0.43 30.87
N GLU A 284 16.65 0.31 32.18
CA GLU A 284 16.51 1.44 33.10
C GLU A 284 17.44 2.59 32.68
N GLY A 285 16.92 3.83 32.68
CA GLY A 285 17.66 5.03 32.28
C GLY A 285 17.74 5.28 30.77
N PHE A 286 17.12 4.45 29.92
CA PHE A 286 17.05 4.70 28.48
C PHE A 286 16.26 5.99 28.18
N ASP A 287 16.78 6.84 27.29
CA ASP A 287 16.13 8.10 26.87
C ASP A 287 14.97 7.85 25.90
N VAL A 288 13.86 7.35 26.43
CA VAL A 288 12.66 7.00 25.66
C VAL A 288 12.05 8.23 25.00
N ASP A 289 12.06 9.37 25.68
CA ASP A 289 11.46 10.60 25.16
C ASP A 289 12.21 11.11 23.93
N LYS A 290 13.55 11.07 23.93
CA LYS A 290 14.34 11.41 22.74
C LYS A 290 14.13 10.44 21.57
N HIS A 291 13.98 9.15 21.86
CA HIS A 291 14.07 8.10 20.83
C HIS A 291 12.72 7.55 20.35
N PHE A 292 11.63 7.72 21.10
CA PHE A 292 10.34 7.10 20.80
C PHE A 292 9.13 8.01 20.99
N ASN A 293 9.31 9.28 21.39
CA ASN A 293 8.21 10.24 21.59
C ASN A 293 8.14 11.26 20.43
N PRO A 294 7.31 11.02 19.39
CA PRO A 294 7.20 11.93 18.26
C PRO A 294 6.39 13.21 18.58
N SER A 295 6.56 14.23 17.73
CA SER A 295 5.83 15.50 17.87
C SER A 295 4.37 15.46 17.38
N TYR A 296 4.01 14.47 16.56
CA TYR A 296 2.65 14.31 16.02
C TYR A 296 1.75 13.51 16.98
N ARG A 297 0.42 13.57 16.80
CA ARG A 297 -0.53 12.79 17.62
C ARG A 297 -0.64 11.34 17.16
N PRO A 298 -0.91 10.35 18.03
CA PRO A 298 -1.14 8.97 17.61
C PRO A 298 -2.08 8.89 16.42
N TRP A 299 -1.75 8.06 15.43
CA TRP A 299 -2.49 7.89 14.18
C TRP A 299 -2.57 9.08 13.21
N GLN A 300 -1.93 10.22 13.46
CA GLN A 300 -1.62 11.18 12.38
C GLN A 300 -0.56 10.64 11.42
N GLN A 301 0.23 9.68 11.90
CA GLN A 301 1.01 8.74 11.09
C GLN A 301 0.73 7.35 11.62
N ARG A 302 0.91 6.32 10.79
CA ARG A 302 0.64 4.93 11.15
C ARG A 302 1.51 4.52 12.35
N VAL A 303 0.88 3.93 13.37
CA VAL A 303 1.58 3.35 14.52
C VAL A 303 2.27 2.06 14.04
N ALA A 304 3.58 1.94 14.30
CA ALA A 304 4.36 0.79 13.85
C ALA A 304 4.21 -0.38 14.83
N ALA A 305 3.70 -1.51 14.34
CA ALA A 305 3.57 -2.73 15.13
C ALA A 305 4.91 -3.47 15.24
N VAL A 306 5.25 -3.90 16.46
CA VAL A 306 6.47 -4.65 16.77
C VAL A 306 6.08 -6.00 17.40
N PRO A 307 6.00 -7.09 16.62
CA PRO A 307 5.67 -8.41 17.13
C PRO A 307 6.57 -8.83 18.30
N GLU A 308 5.95 -9.14 19.44
CA GLU A 308 6.59 -9.53 20.70
C GLU A 308 7.67 -8.56 21.21
N GLY A 309 7.62 -7.30 20.76
CA GLY A 309 8.63 -6.31 21.13
C GLY A 309 10.03 -6.66 20.64
N ASP A 310 10.16 -7.40 19.53
CA ASP A 310 11.44 -7.89 19.00
C ASP A 310 12.49 -6.78 18.77
N LEU A 311 12.07 -5.59 18.31
CA LEU A 311 12.92 -4.40 18.23
C LEU A 311 13.49 -4.00 19.60
N PHE A 312 12.63 -3.93 20.62
CA PHE A 312 13.04 -3.53 21.97
C PHE A 312 13.89 -4.61 22.63
N ALA A 313 13.64 -5.89 22.35
CA ALA A 313 14.48 -6.99 22.77
C ALA A 313 15.90 -6.86 22.21
N ALA A 314 16.04 -6.57 20.91
CA ALA A 314 17.36 -6.35 20.31
C ALA A 314 18.13 -5.18 20.95
N ILE A 315 17.43 -4.13 21.39
CA ILE A 315 18.03 -3.00 22.11
C ILE A 315 18.43 -3.42 23.54
N ARG A 316 17.56 -4.12 24.28
CA ARG A 316 17.88 -4.63 25.63
C ARG A 316 19.09 -5.56 25.63
N ASP A 317 19.20 -6.39 24.60
CA ASP A 317 20.30 -7.34 24.45
C ASP A 317 21.62 -6.66 23.99
N GLY A 318 21.60 -5.35 23.74
CA GLY A 318 22.76 -4.58 23.30
C GLY A 318 23.17 -4.84 21.85
N LYS A 319 22.35 -5.55 21.06
CA LYS A 319 22.61 -5.86 19.65
C LYS A 319 22.15 -4.76 18.69
N ALA A 320 21.30 -3.87 19.18
CA ALA A 320 20.83 -2.70 18.45
C ALA A 320 20.87 -1.43 19.32
N SER A 321 21.03 -0.28 18.68
CA SER A 321 20.94 1.04 19.33
C SER A 321 20.09 2.00 18.49
N VAL A 322 19.65 3.09 19.12
CA VAL A 322 18.90 4.15 18.45
C VAL A 322 19.65 5.46 18.59
N VAL A 323 19.78 6.18 17.48
CA VAL A 323 20.34 7.53 17.42
C VAL A 323 19.28 8.44 16.79
N THR A 324 18.79 9.41 17.57
CA THR A 324 17.92 10.48 17.07
C THR A 324 18.77 11.71 16.79
N ASP A 325 19.02 11.97 15.51
CA ASP A 325 19.81 13.12 15.05
C ASP A 325 19.59 13.38 13.54
N THR A 326 20.20 14.45 13.02
CA THR A 326 20.21 14.79 11.59
C THR A 326 21.54 14.42 10.96
N ILE A 327 21.50 13.80 9.79
CA ILE A 327 22.69 13.52 8.98
C ILE A 327 23.22 14.83 8.41
N GLU A 328 24.48 15.15 8.70
CA GLU A 328 25.19 16.28 8.09
C GLU A 328 25.87 15.87 6.78
N SER A 329 26.65 14.78 6.82
CA SER A 329 27.36 14.28 5.63
C SER A 329 27.78 12.82 5.78
N PHE A 330 28.14 12.21 4.65
CA PHE A 330 28.81 10.92 4.58
C PHE A 330 30.29 11.12 4.27
N ASP A 331 31.13 10.25 4.82
CA ASP A 331 32.52 10.09 4.42
C ASP A 331 32.79 8.66 3.94
N GLU A 332 34.05 8.31 3.72
CA GLU A 332 34.45 6.99 3.22
C GLU A 332 34.07 5.83 4.15
N THR A 333 33.82 6.10 5.43
CA THR A 333 33.70 5.09 6.50
C THR A 333 32.35 5.10 7.22
N GLY A 334 31.55 6.14 7.04
CA GLY A 334 30.30 6.28 7.79
C GLY A 334 29.58 7.61 7.61
N ILE A 335 28.88 8.00 8.66
CA ILE A 335 27.95 9.13 8.68
C ILE A 335 28.33 10.09 9.80
N THR A 336 28.56 11.35 9.45
CA THR A 336 28.68 12.45 10.42
C THR A 336 27.30 13.06 10.67
N LEU A 337 26.96 13.17 11.95
CA LEU A 337 25.71 13.76 12.41
C LEU A 337 25.90 15.25 12.73
N ALA A 338 24.81 16.01 12.74
CA ALA A 338 24.82 17.44 13.05
C ALA A 338 25.29 17.75 14.49
N SER A 339 25.22 16.77 15.40
CA SER A 339 25.84 16.85 16.74
C SER A 339 27.37 16.77 16.74
N GLY A 340 27.98 16.38 15.62
CA GLY A 340 29.40 16.09 15.50
C GLY A 340 29.77 14.63 15.79
N GLU A 341 28.82 13.78 16.20
CA GLU A 341 29.04 12.34 16.34
C GLU A 341 29.27 11.69 14.97
N HIS A 342 30.22 10.75 14.90
CA HIS A 342 30.48 9.95 13.71
C HIS A 342 30.05 8.50 13.94
N LEU A 343 29.16 8.02 13.08
CA LEU A 343 28.69 6.65 13.07
C LEU A 343 29.40 5.85 11.98
N GLN A 344 30.29 4.94 12.38
CA GLN A 344 30.95 4.02 11.46
C GLN A 344 30.00 2.92 10.99
N ALA A 345 30.01 2.62 9.69
CA ALA A 345 29.19 1.58 9.10
C ALA A 345 29.96 0.82 8.02
N ASP A 346 29.66 -0.46 7.90
CA ASP A 346 30.07 -1.26 6.75
C ASP A 346 28.91 -1.34 5.74
N ILE A 347 27.66 -1.30 6.23
CA ILE A 347 26.44 -1.29 5.43
C ILE A 347 25.51 -0.17 5.91
N VAL A 348 24.96 0.61 4.97
CA VAL A 348 23.92 1.59 5.22
C VAL A 348 22.64 1.14 4.52
N VAL A 349 21.55 1.01 5.27
CA VAL A 349 20.23 0.71 4.75
C VAL A 349 19.37 1.96 4.73
N THR A 350 18.92 2.39 3.57
CA THR A 350 18.06 3.58 3.39
C THR A 350 16.58 3.21 3.54
N ALA A 351 16.16 2.89 4.77
CA ALA A 351 14.76 2.64 5.12
C ALA A 351 13.92 3.94 5.19
N THR A 352 14.09 4.81 4.18
CA THR A 352 13.61 6.19 4.14
C THR A 352 12.23 6.37 3.49
N GLY A 353 11.56 5.25 3.18
CA GLY A 353 10.17 5.20 2.74
C GLY A 353 10.00 5.25 1.22
N PHE A 354 8.82 5.71 0.80
CA PHE A 354 8.36 5.57 -0.58
C PHE A 354 8.26 6.90 -1.32
N ASP A 355 8.39 6.82 -2.64
CA ASP A 355 7.79 7.78 -3.55
C ASP A 355 6.38 7.30 -3.91
N MET A 356 5.44 8.23 -4.04
CA MET A 356 4.09 7.89 -4.45
C MET A 356 3.97 7.82 -5.98
N SER A 357 3.06 6.98 -6.43
CA SER A 357 2.75 6.74 -7.84
C SER A 357 1.23 6.79 -8.01
N ALA A 358 0.68 7.97 -8.27
CA ALA A 358 -0.74 8.12 -8.57
C ALA A 358 -1.11 7.27 -9.80
N PHE A 359 -2.08 6.38 -9.66
CA PHE A 359 -2.61 5.56 -10.77
C PHE A 359 -1.53 4.77 -11.54
N GLY A 360 -0.46 4.33 -10.86
CA GLY A 360 0.65 3.63 -11.50
C GLY A 360 1.54 4.49 -12.42
N GLN A 361 1.42 5.82 -12.35
CA GLN A 361 2.06 6.78 -13.26
C GLN A 361 1.75 6.54 -14.74
N ILE A 362 0.54 6.02 -15.02
CA ILE A 362 0.03 5.85 -16.37
C ILE A 362 -0.37 7.21 -16.93
N ALA A 363 -0.04 7.48 -18.19
CA ALA A 363 -0.53 8.67 -18.89
C ALA A 363 -1.97 8.47 -19.35
N PHE A 364 -2.89 9.36 -18.93
CA PHE A 364 -4.30 9.30 -19.31
C PHE A 364 -4.62 10.26 -20.45
N GLN A 365 -5.44 9.82 -21.39
CA GLN A 365 -5.93 10.60 -22.50
C GLN A 365 -7.43 10.33 -22.78
N ILE A 366 -8.12 11.32 -23.34
CA ILE A 366 -9.47 11.20 -23.89
C ILE A 366 -9.42 11.74 -25.31
N ASP A 367 -9.74 10.89 -26.30
CA ASP A 367 -9.65 11.19 -27.74
C ASP A 367 -8.27 11.76 -28.15
N GLY A 368 -7.20 11.33 -27.47
CA GLY A 368 -5.82 11.79 -27.69
C GLY A 368 -5.41 12.99 -26.83
N ASP A 369 -6.34 13.70 -26.21
CA ASP A 369 -6.04 14.85 -25.37
C ASP A 369 -5.58 14.42 -23.96
N PRO A 370 -4.42 14.89 -23.46
CA PRO A 370 -3.94 14.55 -22.13
C PRO A 370 -4.90 14.95 -21.02
N VAL A 371 -5.08 14.05 -20.04
CA VAL A 371 -5.88 14.29 -18.85
C VAL A 371 -4.99 14.52 -17.64
N ASP A 372 -5.13 15.70 -17.04
CA ASP A 372 -4.49 16.03 -15.78
C ASP A 372 -5.32 15.51 -14.58
N MET A 373 -4.94 14.34 -14.07
CA MET A 373 -5.61 13.71 -12.93
C MET A 373 -5.47 14.52 -11.63
N THR A 374 -4.43 15.35 -11.50
CA THR A 374 -4.20 16.18 -10.30
C THR A 374 -5.25 17.27 -10.12
N LYS A 375 -5.97 17.61 -11.20
CA LYS A 375 -7.03 18.61 -11.21
C LYS A 375 -8.42 18.06 -10.89
N ARG A 376 -8.57 16.74 -10.82
CA ARG A 376 -9.87 16.07 -10.72
C ARG A 376 -10.17 15.66 -9.29
N VAL A 377 -11.46 15.58 -8.95
CA VAL A 377 -11.89 15.01 -7.67
C VAL A 377 -12.36 13.57 -7.84
N SER A 378 -12.22 12.79 -6.77
CA SER A 378 -12.74 11.42 -6.74
C SER A 378 -14.19 11.37 -6.25
N TYR A 379 -15.02 10.53 -6.84
CA TYR A 379 -16.28 10.09 -6.25
C TYR A 379 -15.99 9.03 -5.18
N ARG A 380 -16.06 9.41 -3.90
CA ARG A 380 -15.80 8.55 -2.72
C ARG A 380 -14.45 7.79 -2.73
N GLY A 381 -13.49 8.21 -3.55
CA GLY A 381 -12.26 7.45 -3.77
C GLY A 381 -12.48 6.10 -4.46
N LEU A 382 -13.54 5.98 -5.28
CA LEU A 382 -13.92 4.78 -6.05
C LEU A 382 -13.65 4.99 -7.55
N MET A 383 -14.03 6.16 -8.05
CA MET A 383 -13.91 6.59 -9.46
C MET A 383 -13.48 8.07 -9.52
N ILE A 384 -13.06 8.56 -10.69
CA ILE A 384 -12.61 9.95 -10.89
C ILE A 384 -13.59 10.72 -11.77
N GLU A 385 -13.93 11.95 -11.35
CA GLU A 385 -14.80 12.89 -12.07
C GLU A 385 -14.42 13.01 -13.56
N GLY A 386 -15.38 12.72 -14.45
CA GLY A 386 -15.23 12.86 -15.90
C GLY A 386 -14.20 11.91 -16.53
N ILE A 387 -13.92 10.78 -15.87
CA ILE A 387 -13.14 9.67 -16.42
C ILE A 387 -14.09 8.47 -16.65
N PRO A 388 -14.35 8.11 -17.93
CA PRO A 388 -15.25 7.01 -18.25
C PRO A 388 -14.71 5.62 -17.89
N ASN A 389 -15.60 4.73 -17.45
CA ASN A 389 -15.35 3.30 -17.29
C ASN A 389 -14.03 2.99 -16.56
N MET A 390 -13.76 3.71 -15.46
CA MET A 390 -12.56 3.52 -14.67
C MET A 390 -12.86 3.49 -13.18
N ALA A 391 -12.37 2.47 -12.49
CA ALA A 391 -12.31 2.40 -11.04
C ALA A 391 -10.86 2.18 -10.55
N PHE A 392 -10.58 2.53 -9.31
CA PHE A 392 -9.26 2.35 -8.71
C PHE A 392 -9.36 1.96 -7.24
N ILE A 393 -8.36 1.22 -6.75
CA ILE A 393 -8.35 0.70 -5.38
C ILE A 393 -7.18 1.30 -4.60
N TYR A 394 -7.51 2.16 -3.62
CA TYR A 394 -6.62 2.56 -2.53
C TYR A 394 -7.20 2.06 -1.20
N GLY A 395 -6.33 1.57 -0.31
CA GLY A 395 -6.70 1.08 1.02
C GLY A 395 -6.85 2.20 2.07
N TYR A 396 -7.11 1.80 3.31
CA TYR A 396 -7.13 2.70 4.46
C TYR A 396 -5.72 3.07 4.95
N TYR A 397 -5.61 4.21 5.64
CA TYR A 397 -4.37 4.56 6.34
C TYR A 397 -4.20 3.79 7.66
N ARG A 398 -5.29 3.57 8.39
CA ARG A 398 -5.27 3.03 9.77
C ARG A 398 -5.76 1.60 9.89
N SER A 399 -6.64 1.18 8.99
CA SER A 399 -7.14 -0.18 8.89
C SER A 399 -6.40 -0.97 7.81
N SER A 400 -6.63 -2.28 7.76
CA SER A 400 -6.03 -3.15 6.73
C SER A 400 -6.48 -2.75 5.32
N TRP A 401 -5.54 -2.81 4.37
CA TRP A 401 -5.75 -2.40 2.99
C TRP A 401 -6.96 -3.08 2.33
N THR A 402 -7.05 -4.40 2.51
CA THR A 402 -8.02 -5.27 1.84
C THR A 402 -9.46 -4.99 2.26
N LEU A 403 -9.67 -4.46 3.47
CA LEU A 403 -11.02 -4.08 3.92
C LEU A 403 -11.68 -3.06 3.00
N ARG A 404 -10.92 -2.09 2.47
CA ARG A 404 -11.44 -1.12 1.51
C ARG A 404 -11.48 -1.70 0.10
N ALA A 405 -10.45 -2.49 -0.26
CA ALA A 405 -10.38 -3.12 -1.58
C ALA A 405 -11.64 -3.95 -1.88
N ASP A 406 -12.07 -4.76 -0.91
CA ASP A 406 -13.26 -5.60 -0.98
C ASP A 406 -14.53 -4.76 -1.27
N LEU A 407 -14.74 -3.68 -0.50
CA LEU A 407 -15.86 -2.76 -0.68
C LEU A 407 -15.85 -2.07 -2.06
N VAL A 408 -14.67 -1.66 -2.54
CA VAL A 408 -14.53 -1.08 -3.89
C VAL A 408 -14.85 -2.13 -4.96
N CYS A 409 -14.42 -3.38 -4.76
CA CYS A 409 -14.68 -4.48 -5.69
C CYS A 409 -16.16 -4.82 -5.80
N GLU A 410 -16.84 -4.96 -4.67
CA GLU A 410 -18.29 -5.18 -4.63
C GLU A 410 -19.05 -4.05 -5.33
N PHE A 411 -18.72 -2.79 -5.03
CA PHE A 411 -19.36 -1.65 -5.67
C PHE A 411 -19.11 -1.62 -7.18
N THR A 412 -17.86 -1.85 -7.61
CA THR A 412 -17.51 -1.86 -9.03
C THR A 412 -18.24 -2.97 -9.79
N CYS A 413 -18.37 -4.17 -9.20
CA CYS A 413 -19.16 -5.24 -9.79
C CYS A 413 -20.65 -4.88 -9.91
N ARG A 414 -21.23 -4.18 -8.92
CA ARG A 414 -22.61 -3.68 -9.01
C ARG A 414 -22.79 -2.63 -10.10
N VAL A 415 -21.82 -1.73 -10.29
CA VAL A 415 -21.80 -0.76 -11.40
C VAL A 415 -21.76 -1.48 -12.75
N LEU A 416 -20.85 -2.45 -12.93
CA LEU A 416 -20.75 -3.24 -14.16
C LEU A 416 -22.04 -4.03 -14.47
N ALA A 417 -22.64 -4.64 -13.46
CA ALA A 417 -23.92 -5.33 -13.58
C ALA A 417 -25.06 -4.35 -13.94
N HIS A 418 -25.04 -3.14 -13.38
CA HIS A 418 -26.01 -2.11 -13.71
C HIS A 418 -25.86 -1.61 -15.15
N MET A 419 -24.64 -1.36 -15.62
CA MET A 419 -24.36 -1.00 -17.02
C MET A 419 -24.98 -2.02 -17.98
N GLU A 420 -24.80 -3.31 -17.70
CA GLU A 420 -25.41 -4.39 -18.49
C GLU A 420 -26.93 -4.35 -18.44
N LYS A 421 -27.51 -4.20 -17.24
CA LYS A 421 -28.97 -4.12 -17.05
C LYS A 421 -29.62 -2.99 -17.84
N VAL A 422 -28.98 -1.82 -17.92
CA VAL A 422 -29.53 -0.65 -18.63
C VAL A 422 -29.02 -0.51 -20.07
N GLY A 423 -28.18 -1.44 -20.54
CA GLY A 423 -27.59 -1.42 -21.87
C GLY A 423 -26.60 -0.27 -22.11
N ALA A 424 -26.05 0.32 -21.04
CA ALA A 424 -25.07 1.41 -21.15
C ALA A 424 -23.69 0.88 -21.54
N LYS A 425 -22.99 1.64 -22.37
CA LYS A 425 -21.60 1.38 -22.75
C LYS A 425 -20.62 2.20 -21.92
N THR A 426 -21.11 3.26 -21.29
CA THR A 426 -20.30 4.16 -20.49
C THR A 426 -20.94 4.45 -19.15
N VAL A 427 -20.09 4.61 -18.14
CA VAL A 427 -20.39 5.17 -16.83
C VAL A 427 -19.26 6.13 -16.45
N GLU A 428 -19.59 7.32 -15.97
CA GLU A 428 -18.61 8.20 -15.34
C GLU A 428 -19.26 9.01 -14.23
N PRO A 429 -18.55 9.29 -13.13
CA PRO A 429 -19.03 10.26 -12.15
C PRO A 429 -18.93 11.67 -12.74
N ARG A 430 -19.98 12.48 -12.59
CA ARG A 430 -20.00 13.90 -12.97
C ARG A 430 -20.41 14.78 -11.80
N LEU A 431 -19.85 15.99 -11.74
CA LEU A 431 -20.33 16.99 -10.78
C LEU A 431 -21.80 17.27 -11.05
N ARG A 432 -22.61 17.22 -9.98
CA ARG A 432 -23.99 17.66 -10.01
C ARG A 432 -24.03 19.19 -10.04
N ALA A 433 -25.16 19.77 -10.43
CA ALA A 433 -25.28 21.22 -10.51
C ALA A 433 -25.05 21.88 -9.14
N GLU A 434 -25.51 21.26 -8.06
CA GLU A 434 -25.32 21.71 -6.67
C GLU A 434 -23.89 21.55 -6.15
N ASP A 435 -23.03 20.79 -6.84
CA ASP A 435 -21.63 20.61 -6.47
C ASP A 435 -20.69 21.53 -7.29
N ALA A 436 -21.24 22.36 -8.18
CA ALA A 436 -20.43 23.18 -9.08
C ALA A 436 -19.57 24.22 -8.34
N ASP A 437 -20.00 24.65 -7.14
CA ASP A 437 -19.31 25.61 -6.28
C ASP A 437 -18.37 24.95 -5.26
N MET A 438 -18.25 23.62 -5.29
CA MET A 438 -17.48 22.86 -4.31
C MET A 438 -16.01 23.28 -4.28
N GLN A 439 -15.48 23.52 -3.08
CA GLN A 439 -14.05 23.76 -2.93
C GLN A 439 -13.26 22.48 -3.21
N ARG A 440 -12.25 22.59 -4.09
CA ARG A 440 -11.28 21.52 -4.32
C ARG A 440 -10.15 21.62 -3.30
N LEU A 441 -9.89 20.53 -2.61
CA LEU A 441 -8.93 20.39 -1.52
C LEU A 441 -7.83 19.39 -1.90
N PRO A 442 -6.64 19.47 -1.28
CA PRO A 442 -5.60 18.47 -1.47
C PRO A 442 -6.08 17.04 -1.13
N TRP A 443 -5.42 16.04 -1.72
CA TRP A 443 -5.73 14.61 -1.57
C TRP A 443 -5.95 14.18 -0.11
N THR A 444 -5.07 14.65 0.79
CA THR A 444 -5.12 14.29 2.21
C THR A 444 -5.21 15.54 3.06
N ASP A 445 -5.98 15.46 4.15
CA ASP A 445 -5.95 16.47 5.21
C ASP A 445 -4.73 16.27 6.11
N PRO A 446 -3.78 17.23 6.20
CA PRO A 446 -2.62 17.10 7.09
C PRO A 446 -2.99 17.04 8.58
N ASN A 447 -4.17 17.52 8.97
CA ASN A 447 -4.63 17.36 10.36
C ASN A 447 -5.09 15.92 10.63
N ASN A 448 -5.59 15.23 9.60
CA ASN A 448 -5.96 13.82 9.66
C ASN A 448 -4.72 12.92 9.54
N PHE A 449 -3.96 13.02 8.45
CA PHE A 449 -2.82 12.15 8.18
C PHE A 449 -1.67 12.91 7.50
N ASN A 450 -0.49 12.93 8.13
CA ASN A 450 0.65 13.77 7.73
C ASN A 450 1.98 13.02 7.58
N ALA A 451 1.92 11.73 7.25
CA ALA A 451 3.12 10.96 6.96
C ALA A 451 3.98 11.64 5.88
N GLY A 452 5.30 11.67 6.09
CA GLY A 452 6.20 12.46 5.26
C GLY A 452 6.14 12.15 3.75
N TYR A 453 5.96 10.87 3.38
CA TYR A 453 5.85 10.48 1.96
C TYR A 453 4.57 11.00 1.30
N VAL A 454 3.46 11.08 2.05
CA VAL A 454 2.20 11.67 1.60
C VAL A 454 2.37 13.17 1.41
N MET A 455 2.92 13.86 2.41
CA MET A 455 3.08 15.31 2.36
C MET A 455 3.98 15.76 1.21
N ARG A 456 5.05 15.00 0.90
CA ARG A 456 5.92 15.26 -0.24
C ARG A 456 5.22 15.08 -1.59
N SER A 457 4.26 14.15 -1.70
CA SER A 457 3.74 13.69 -2.99
C SER A 457 2.27 14.05 -3.23
N GLN A 458 1.57 14.64 -2.27
CA GLN A 458 0.13 14.95 -2.40
C GLN A 458 -0.21 15.83 -3.62
N HIS A 459 0.73 16.65 -4.09
CA HIS A 459 0.58 17.49 -5.28
C HIS A 459 0.50 16.69 -6.60
N GLN A 460 0.89 15.41 -6.57
CA GLN A 460 0.82 14.47 -7.69
C GLN A 460 -0.47 13.63 -7.66
N MET A 461 -1.25 13.74 -6.59
CA MET A 461 -2.46 12.96 -6.38
C MET A 461 -3.69 13.74 -6.85
N HIS A 462 -4.80 13.03 -7.04
CA HIS A 462 -6.10 13.67 -7.32
C HIS A 462 -6.62 14.42 -6.09
N MET A 463 -7.50 15.38 -6.30
CA MET A 463 -8.09 16.20 -5.25
C MET A 463 -9.28 15.54 -4.56
N ARG A 464 -9.71 16.11 -3.43
CA ARG A 464 -10.99 15.84 -2.79
C ARG A 464 -11.87 17.09 -2.78
N GLY A 465 -13.17 16.92 -2.61
CA GLY A 465 -14.11 18.00 -2.33
C GLY A 465 -14.18 18.35 -0.84
N ASP A 466 -14.84 19.47 -0.53
CA ASP A 466 -15.21 19.86 0.84
C ASP A 466 -16.48 19.18 1.35
N ARG A 467 -17.22 18.45 0.49
CA ARG A 467 -18.49 17.79 0.82
C ARG A 467 -18.70 16.47 0.08
N MET A 468 -19.63 15.66 0.59
CA MET A 468 -20.05 14.42 -0.05
C MET A 468 -20.76 14.66 -1.38
N PRO A 469 -20.58 13.78 -2.39
CA PRO A 469 -19.84 12.52 -2.34
C PRO A 469 -18.36 12.63 -2.79
N TRP A 470 -17.78 13.83 -2.85
CA TRP A 470 -16.46 14.07 -3.45
C TRP A 470 -15.29 13.95 -2.46
N GLN A 471 -15.55 13.45 -1.26
CA GLN A 471 -14.56 13.19 -0.22
C GLN A 471 -14.10 11.73 -0.24
N HIS A 472 -12.93 11.46 0.33
CA HIS A 472 -12.38 10.11 0.52
C HIS A 472 -11.48 10.11 1.78
N HIS A 473 -10.85 8.96 2.08
CA HIS A 473 -10.08 8.71 3.32
C HIS A 473 -10.94 8.64 4.59
N PHE A 474 -12.11 8.01 4.50
CA PHE A 474 -12.92 7.62 5.64
C PHE A 474 -12.33 6.40 6.36
N GLU A 475 -12.86 6.08 7.54
CA GLU A 475 -12.51 4.86 8.27
C GLU A 475 -13.42 3.69 7.87
N TYR A 476 -12.92 2.47 8.06
CA TYR A 476 -13.65 1.25 7.71
C TYR A 476 -15.04 1.15 8.37
N GLU A 477 -15.18 1.58 9.63
CA GLU A 477 -16.46 1.49 10.35
C GLU A 477 -17.58 2.29 9.69
N GLU A 478 -17.23 3.38 9.00
CA GLU A 478 -18.16 4.20 8.25
C GLU A 478 -18.43 3.61 6.85
N GLU A 479 -17.36 3.29 6.12
CA GLU A 479 -17.48 2.81 4.73
C GLU A 479 -18.10 1.41 4.62
N ARG A 480 -17.92 0.54 5.62
CA ARG A 480 -18.58 -0.78 5.64
C ARG A 480 -20.11 -0.71 5.72
N LYS A 481 -20.66 0.45 6.07
CA LYS A 481 -22.11 0.73 6.06
C LYS A 481 -22.49 1.51 4.81
N THR A 482 -21.74 2.57 4.52
CA THR A 482 -22.13 3.53 3.46
C THR A 482 -21.83 3.05 2.04
N ILE A 483 -20.73 2.32 1.78
CA ILE A 483 -20.41 1.84 0.43
C ILE A 483 -21.41 0.77 -0.06
N PRO A 484 -21.78 -0.24 0.75
CA PRO A 484 -22.79 -1.22 0.34
C PRO A 484 -24.16 -0.57 0.02
N GLU A 485 -24.52 0.51 0.72
CA GLU A 485 -25.76 1.26 0.48
C GLU A 485 -25.71 2.17 -0.74
N LEU A 486 -24.53 2.44 -1.33
CA LEU A 486 -24.45 3.24 -2.55
C LEU A 486 -25.21 2.55 -3.67
N SER A 487 -26.15 3.28 -4.26
CA SER A 487 -26.86 2.79 -5.43
C SER A 487 -25.97 2.88 -6.67
N PRO A 488 -25.86 1.81 -7.48
CA PRO A 488 -25.19 1.91 -8.76
C PRO A 488 -25.93 2.85 -9.72
N ASP A 489 -27.22 3.16 -9.52
CA ASP A 489 -27.98 4.11 -10.35
C ASP A 489 -27.97 5.55 -9.83
N ALA A 490 -27.10 5.88 -8.87
CA ALA A 490 -27.05 7.21 -8.28
C ALA A 490 -26.84 8.30 -9.34
N GLU A 491 -27.51 9.44 -9.19
CA GLU A 491 -27.51 10.56 -10.15
C GLU A 491 -26.11 11.04 -10.54
N VAL A 492 -25.16 10.97 -9.61
CA VAL A 492 -23.75 11.32 -9.84
C VAL A 492 -23.08 10.45 -10.90
N LEU A 493 -23.56 9.21 -11.12
CA LEU A 493 -23.06 8.27 -12.12
C LEU A 493 -23.88 8.39 -13.40
N VAL A 494 -23.26 8.92 -14.45
CA VAL A 494 -23.94 9.16 -15.73
C VAL A 494 -23.69 7.99 -16.68
N TYR A 495 -24.77 7.27 -16.99
CA TYR A 495 -24.79 6.13 -17.90
C TYR A 495 -25.18 6.56 -19.32
N ARG A 496 -24.44 6.12 -20.35
CA ARG A 496 -24.76 6.34 -21.77
C ARG A 496 -24.40 5.15 -22.65
#